data_AF-A0A139CAR7-F1
#
_entry.id   AF-A0A139CAR7-F1
#
_cell.length_a   1.000
_cell.length_b   1.000
_cell.length_c   1.000
_cell.angle_alpha   90.00
_cell.angle_beta   90.00
_cell.angle_gamma   90.00
#
_symmetry.space_group_name_H-M   'P 1'
#
loop_
_entity.id
_entity.type
_entity.pdbx_description
1 polymer ?
#
loop_
_entity_poly.entity_id
_entity_poly.type
_entity_poly.pdbx_seq_one_letter_code
_entity_poly.pdbx_strand_id
1 'polypeptide(L)'
;MTLRQETLDAFQATSLILVFVTVFFNIKYPLIIENLNLKIPEGKKARQNLKDKMKTDLIINNLPTMILNGGSFYLFFPLTIKTIKTTNFEIFNFNILSTAFLFIEFWIGIFFIWSAILLVKTIIKIKSINIEDSDLIN
;
A
#
# COMPACT_ATOMS: atom_id res chain seq x y z
N MET A 1 22.33 12.20 20.21
CA MET A 1 21.45 11.05 20.48
C MET A 1 22.22 9.78 20.16
N THR A 2 22.05 8.69 20.92
CA THR A 2 22.66 7.40 20.58
C THR A 2 21.79 6.70 19.53
N LEU A 3 22.38 5.99 18.58
CA LEU A 3 21.66 5.23 17.53
C LEU A 3 20.60 4.29 18.13
N ARG A 4 20.89 3.74 19.32
CA ARG A 4 19.97 2.91 20.09
C ARG A 4 18.70 3.66 20.50
N GLN A 5 18.81 4.92 20.92
CA GLN A 5 17.66 5.75 21.28
C GLN A 5 16.81 6.07 20.06
N GLU A 6 17.44 6.47 18.95
CA GLU A 6 16.74 6.73 17.67
C GLU A 6 16.02 5.48 17.14
N THR A 7 16.63 4.30 17.29
CA THR A 7 16.02 3.02 16.90
C THR A 7 14.84 2.66 17.80
N LEU A 8 14.91 2.98 19.10
CA LEU A 8 13.83 2.75 20.07
C LEU A 8 12.62 3.64 19.76
N ASP A 9 12.87 4.94 19.56
CA ASP A 9 11.82 5.91 19.26
C ASP A 9 11.18 5.59 17.90
N ALA A 10 12.01 5.24 16.90
CA ALA A 10 11.52 4.78 15.62
C ALA A 10 10.71 3.50 15.75
N PHE A 11 11.21 2.47 16.44
CA PHE A 11 10.50 1.20 16.62
C PHE A 11 9.12 1.38 17.26
N GLN A 12 8.99 2.24 18.27
CA GLN A 12 7.70 2.57 18.87
C GLN A 12 6.77 3.25 17.86
N ALA A 13 7.28 4.22 17.09
CA ALA A 13 6.52 4.88 16.04
C ALA A 13 6.12 3.93 14.90
N THR A 14 7.02 3.03 14.47
CA THR A 14 6.77 2.04 13.42
C THR A 14 5.75 1.00 13.88
N SER A 15 5.74 0.63 15.17
CA SER A 15 4.75 -0.29 15.73
C SER A 15 3.34 0.29 15.64
N LEU A 16 3.18 1.57 15.98
CA LEU A 16 1.90 2.27 15.85
C LEU A 16 1.49 2.41 14.37
N ILE A 17 2.42 2.82 13.51
CA ILE A 17 2.19 2.94 12.07
C ILE A 17 1.82 1.61 11.44
N LEU A 18 2.47 0.51 11.84
CA LEU A 18 2.14 -0.84 11.36
C LEU A 18 0.70 -1.22 11.71
N VAL A 19 0.25 -0.92 12.93
CA VAL A 19 -1.14 -1.16 13.33
C VAL A 19 -2.08 -0.35 12.44
N PHE A 20 -1.80 0.93 12.22
CA PHE A 20 -2.60 1.78 11.32
C PHE A 20 -2.62 1.25 9.88
N VAL A 21 -1.45 0.95 9.31
CA VAL A 21 -1.29 0.38 7.96
C VAL A 21 -2.10 -0.91 7.84
N THR A 22 -1.97 -1.81 8.82
CA THR A 22 -2.63 -3.12 8.80
C THR A 22 -4.14 -2.97 8.91
N VAL A 23 -4.63 -2.16 9.86
CA VAL A 23 -6.07 -1.92 10.05
C VAL A 23 -6.66 -1.24 8.83
N PHE A 24 -6.01 -0.19 8.33
CA PHE A 24 -6.47 0.57 7.17
C PHE A 24 -6.51 -0.32 5.93
N PHE A 25 -5.44 -1.09 5.70
CA PHE A 25 -5.37 -2.04 4.59
C PHE A 25 -6.46 -3.12 4.72
N ASN A 26 -6.70 -3.69 5.89
CA ASN A 26 -7.75 -4.70 6.12
C ASN A 26 -9.17 -4.16 5.86
N ILE A 27 -9.44 -2.89 6.17
CA ILE A 27 -10.74 -2.26 5.91
C ILE A 27 -10.90 -1.97 4.40
N LYS A 28 -9.86 -1.45 3.76
CA LYS A 28 -9.94 -0.98 2.36
C LYS A 28 -9.80 -2.11 1.34
N TYR A 29 -9.01 -3.13 1.64
CA TYR A 29 -8.71 -4.22 0.71
C TYR A 29 -9.96 -4.95 0.18
N PRO A 30 -10.92 -5.38 1.02
CA PRO A 30 -12.14 -6.04 0.54
C PRO A 30 -12.93 -5.17 -0.43
N LEU A 31 -13.07 -3.88 -0.14
CA LEU A 31 -13.79 -2.92 -0.98
C LEU A 31 -13.13 -2.74 -2.35
N ILE A 32 -11.79 -2.69 -2.38
CA ILE A 32 -11.03 -2.57 -3.63
C ILE A 32 -11.21 -3.84 -4.48
N ILE A 33 -11.12 -5.02 -3.87
CA ILE A 33 -11.27 -6.29 -4.56
C ILE A 33 -12.69 -6.51 -5.07
N GLU A 34 -13.71 -6.17 -4.28
CA GLU A 34 -15.11 -6.23 -4.70
C GLU A 34 -15.33 -5.41 -5.98
N ASN A 35 -14.88 -4.15 -5.99
CA ASN A 35 -14.98 -3.29 -7.15
C ASN A 35 -14.16 -3.79 -8.35
N LEU A 36 -12.99 -4.38 -8.13
CA LEU A 36 -12.19 -5.02 -9.17
C LEU A 36 -12.86 -6.28 -9.75
N ASN A 37 -13.71 -6.96 -8.99
CA ASN A 37 -14.41 -8.16 -9.43
C ASN A 37 -15.78 -7.89 -10.07
N LEU A 38 -16.31 -6.67 -9.98
CA LEU A 38 -17.56 -6.30 -10.66
C LEU A 38 -17.45 -6.55 -12.18
N LYS A 39 -18.43 -7.25 -12.76
CA LYS A 39 -18.50 -7.39 -14.22
C LYS A 39 -18.82 -6.03 -14.86
N ILE A 40 -18.27 -5.79 -16.05
CA ILE A 40 -18.61 -4.60 -16.83
C ILE A 40 -20.07 -4.79 -17.31
N PRO A 41 -21.00 -3.91 -16.92
CA PRO A 41 -22.40 -4.05 -17.31
C PRO A 41 -22.57 -3.73 -18.80
N GLU A 42 -23.60 -4.32 -19.40
CA GLU A 42 -24.04 -3.95 -20.74
C GLU A 42 -24.79 -2.61 -20.69
N GLY A 43 -24.53 -1.75 -21.66
CA GLY A 43 -25.19 -0.44 -21.79
C GLY A 43 -24.34 0.75 -21.33
N LYS A 44 -24.31 1.77 -22.20
CA LYS A 44 -23.47 2.97 -22.07
C LYS A 44 -23.64 3.72 -20.73
N LYS A 45 -24.89 3.86 -20.26
CA LYS A 45 -25.19 4.57 -18.99
C LYS A 45 -24.71 3.79 -17.77
N ALA A 46 -24.86 2.46 -17.77
CA ALA A 46 -24.40 1.61 -16.67
C ALA A 46 -22.86 1.57 -16.58
N ARG A 47 -22.19 1.58 -17.73
CA ARG A 47 -20.72 1.67 -17.82
C ARG A 47 -20.18 3.00 -17.31
N GLN A 48 -20.79 4.12 -17.68
CA GLN A 48 -20.43 5.44 -17.14
C GLN A 48 -20.58 5.50 -15.63
N ASN A 49 -21.70 5.01 -15.09
CA ASN A 49 -21.92 4.97 -13.64
C ASN A 49 -20.85 4.10 -12.93
N LEU A 50 -20.52 2.92 -13.48
CA LEU A 50 -19.46 2.07 -12.95
C LEU A 50 -18.10 2.79 -12.98
N LYS A 51 -17.78 3.47 -14.07
CA LYS A 51 -16.54 4.22 -14.24
C LYS A 51 -16.40 5.33 -13.21
N ASP A 52 -17.45 6.13 -13.01
CA ASP A 52 -17.41 7.24 -12.05
C ASP A 52 -17.33 6.73 -10.61
N LYS A 53 -18.02 5.62 -10.31
CA LYS A 53 -17.85 4.90 -9.04
C LYS A 53 -16.41 4.43 -8.85
N MET A 54 -15.83 3.75 -9.85
CA MET A 54 -14.45 3.24 -9.77
C MET A 54 -13.40 4.35 -9.66
N LYS A 55 -13.59 5.50 -10.31
CA LYS A 55 -12.72 6.67 -10.13
C LYS A 55 -12.82 7.24 -8.71
N THR A 56 -14.04 7.32 -8.18
CA THR A 56 -14.28 7.76 -6.81
C THR A 56 -13.60 6.80 -5.82
N ASP A 57 -13.74 5.49 -6.02
CA ASP A 57 -13.08 4.47 -5.21
C ASP A 57 -11.55 4.50 -5.35
N LEU A 58 -11.02 4.85 -6.52
CA LEU A 58 -9.59 5.05 -6.72
C LEU A 58 -9.07 6.17 -5.82
N ILE A 59 -9.78 7.30 -5.73
CA ILE A 59 -9.37 8.47 -4.95
C ILE A 59 -9.61 8.26 -3.44
N ILE A 60 -10.71 7.61 -3.06
CA ILE A 60 -11.11 7.47 -1.65
C ILE A 60 -10.48 6.24 -0.98
N ASN A 61 -10.25 5.16 -1.73
CA ASN A 61 -9.79 3.88 -1.16
C ASN A 61 -8.36 3.53 -1.59
N ASN A 62 -8.07 3.49 -2.89
CA ASN A 62 -6.75 3.05 -3.37
C ASN A 62 -5.65 4.08 -3.07
N LEU A 63 -5.86 5.33 -3.42
CA LEU A 63 -4.85 6.38 -3.31
C LEU A 63 -4.41 6.64 -1.86
N PRO A 64 -5.31 6.76 -0.86
CA PRO A 64 -4.91 6.98 0.51
C PRO A 64 -4.16 5.78 1.09
N THR A 65 -4.54 4.55 0.71
CA THR A 65 -3.83 3.34 1.13
C THR A 65 -2.40 3.32 0.58
N MET A 66 -2.23 3.69 -0.69
CA MET A 66 -0.90 3.78 -1.30
C MET A 66 -0.05 4.89 -0.68
N ILE A 67 -0.62 6.06 -0.42
CA ILE A 67 0.07 7.19 0.22
C ILE A 67 0.48 6.82 1.64
N LEU A 68 -0.41 6.20 2.42
CA LEU A 68 -0.13 5.81 3.79
C LEU A 68 1.03 4.80 3.85
N ASN A 69 0.95 3.73 3.06
CA ASN A 69 1.98 2.69 3.04
C ASN A 69 3.30 3.22 2.47
N GLY A 70 3.24 3.97 1.37
CA GLY A 70 4.41 4.53 0.72
C GLY A 70 5.07 5.64 1.53
N GLY A 71 4.29 6.50 2.17
CA GLY A 71 4.80 7.54 3.06
C GLY A 71 5.46 6.96 4.30
N SER A 72 4.86 5.91 4.87
CA SER A 72 5.43 5.17 6.00
C SER A 72 6.76 4.51 5.62
N PHE A 73 6.77 3.76 4.51
CA PHE A 73 7.99 3.14 3.98
C PHE A 73 9.08 4.19 3.71
N TYR A 74 8.74 5.28 3.02
CA TYR A 74 9.71 6.34 2.71
C TYR A 74 10.31 6.99 3.96
N LEU A 75 9.49 7.20 5.00
CA LEU A 75 9.91 7.84 6.25
C LEU A 75 10.91 6.98 7.02
N PHE A 76 10.72 5.66 7.05
CA PHE A 76 11.58 4.73 7.78
C PHE A 76 12.75 4.19 6.96
N PHE A 77 12.66 4.19 5.62
CA PHE A 77 13.71 3.75 4.71
C PHE A 77 15.14 4.27 5.01
N PRO A 78 15.38 5.57 5.29
CA PRO A 78 16.73 6.03 5.59
C PRO A 78 17.27 5.44 6.90
N LEU A 79 16.41 5.24 7.90
CA LEU A 79 16.79 4.60 9.16
C LEU A 79 17.05 3.11 8.95
N THR A 80 16.26 2.43 8.13
CA THR A 80 16.46 1.04 7.70
C THR A 80 17.84 0.85 7.07
N ILE A 81 18.26 1.74 6.15
CA ILE A 81 19.60 1.69 5.55
C ILE A 81 20.68 1.86 6.61
N LYS A 82 20.53 2.82 7.54
CA LYS A 82 21.50 3.02 8.64
C LYS A 82 21.59 1.79 9.54
N THR A 83 20.45 1.21 9.89
CA THR A 83 20.36 0.00 10.72
C THR A 83 21.05 -1.17 10.03
N ILE A 84 20.79 -1.42 8.74
CA ILE A 84 21.45 -2.50 7.98
C ILE A 84 22.96 -2.30 7.94
N LYS A 85 23.44 -1.07 7.69
CA LYS A 85 24.88 -0.77 7.62
C LYS A 85 25.59 -0.90 8.97
N THR A 86 24.89 -0.68 10.07
CA THR A 86 25.47 -0.68 11.43
C THR A 86 25.29 -2.01 12.15
N THR A 87 24.32 -2.82 11.73
CA THR A 87 24.05 -4.12 12.33
C THR A 87 24.96 -5.15 11.67
N ASN A 88 26.03 -5.54 12.37
CA ASN A 88 26.69 -6.81 12.08
C ASN A 88 25.65 -7.90 12.39
N PHE A 89 25.14 -8.59 11.35
CA PHE A 89 24.28 -9.76 11.50
C PHE A 89 25.09 -10.94 12.05
N GLU A 90 25.59 -10.80 13.28
CA GLU A 90 26.20 -11.89 14.01
C GLU A 90 25.08 -12.76 14.57
N ILE A 91 24.98 -13.99 14.06
CA ILE A 91 23.96 -14.99 14.44
C ILE A 91 23.94 -15.24 15.96
N PHE A 92 25.06 -14.97 16.66
CA PHE A 92 25.22 -15.15 18.10
C PHE A 92 24.94 -13.91 18.95
N ASN A 93 24.89 -12.70 18.37
CA ASN A 93 24.59 -11.44 19.06
C ASN A 93 23.38 -10.75 18.42
N PHE A 94 22.26 -11.47 18.40
CA PHE A 94 21.05 -11.04 17.72
C PHE A 94 20.41 -9.84 18.43
N ASN A 95 20.55 -8.65 17.83
CA ASN A 95 19.82 -7.48 18.29
C ASN A 95 18.35 -7.57 17.85
N ILE A 96 17.50 -8.06 18.75
CA ILE A 96 16.06 -8.26 18.54
C ILE A 96 15.39 -6.97 18.07
N LEU A 97 15.74 -5.81 18.64
CA LEU A 97 15.10 -4.54 18.31
C LEU A 97 15.37 -4.13 16.86
N SER A 98 16.64 -4.12 16.46
CA SER A 98 17.03 -3.77 15.09
C SER A 98 16.44 -4.75 14.08
N THR A 99 16.43 -6.04 14.41
CA THR A 99 15.89 -7.05 13.50
C THR A 99 14.38 -6.94 13.36
N ALA A 100 13.64 -6.78 14.46
CA ALA A 100 12.19 -6.58 14.43
C ALA A 100 11.81 -5.32 13.65
N PHE A 101 12.54 -4.22 13.84
CA PHE A 101 12.37 -3.00 13.04
C PHE A 101 12.51 -3.28 11.53
N LEU A 102 13.56 -4.00 11.11
CA LEU A 102 13.76 -4.36 9.71
C LEU A 102 12.64 -5.24 9.15
N PHE A 103 12.14 -6.20 9.93
CA PHE A 103 11.01 -7.04 9.52
C PHE A 103 9.73 -6.23 9.35
N ILE A 104 9.43 -5.32 10.29
CA ILE A 104 8.26 -4.45 10.22
C ILE A 104 8.35 -3.58 8.96
N GLU A 105 9.51 -2.95 8.73
CA GLU A 105 9.70 -2.10 7.56
C GLU A 105 9.54 -2.90 6.27
N PHE A 106 10.12 -4.10 6.20
CA PHE A 106 9.97 -4.99 5.06
C PHE A 106 8.49 -5.32 4.80
N TRP A 107 7.72 -5.54 5.87
CA TRP A 107 6.29 -5.81 5.77
C TRP A 107 5.48 -4.60 5.25
N ILE A 108 5.81 -3.39 5.73
CA ILE A 108 5.25 -2.14 5.20
C ILE A 108 5.59 -1.99 3.71
N GLY A 109 6.82 -2.34 3.30
CA GLY A 109 7.24 -2.38 1.91
C GLY A 109 6.39 -3.33 1.04
N ILE A 110 6.08 -4.53 1.54
CA ILE A 110 5.17 -5.47 0.86
C ILE A 110 3.79 -4.84 0.69
N PHE A 111 3.22 -4.25 1.74
CA PHE A 111 1.91 -3.59 1.66
C PHE A 111 1.90 -2.39 0.72
N PHE A 112 3.01 -1.67 0.60
CA PHE A 112 3.16 -0.59 -0.38
C PHE A 112 3.18 -1.10 -1.82
N ILE A 113 4.00 -2.12 -2.11
CA ILE A 113 4.05 -2.72 -3.45
C ILE A 113 2.67 -3.26 -3.84
N TRP A 114 2.01 -3.94 -2.90
CA TRP A 114 0.71 -4.53 -3.16
C TRP A 114 -0.38 -3.47 -3.37
N SER A 115 -0.39 -2.38 -2.60
CA SER A 115 -1.33 -1.28 -2.82
C SER A 115 -1.09 -0.58 -4.16
N ALA A 116 0.17 -0.46 -4.60
CA ALA A 116 0.51 0.04 -5.93
C ALA A 116 -0.02 -0.89 -7.04
N ILE A 117 0.10 -2.22 -6.89
CA ILE A 117 -0.48 -3.19 -7.83
C ILE A 117 -2.00 -3.03 -7.92
N LEU A 118 -2.70 -2.89 -6.80
CA LEU A 118 -4.15 -2.70 -6.77
C LEU A 118 -4.57 -1.38 -7.44
N LEU A 119 -3.82 -0.30 -7.20
CA LEU A 119 -4.03 0.98 -7.88
C LEU A 119 -3.92 0.79 -9.41
N VAL A 120 -2.84 0.17 -9.87
CA VAL A 120 -2.60 -0.08 -11.30
C VAL A 120 -3.70 -0.95 -11.91
N LYS A 121 -4.11 -2.05 -11.24
CA LYS A 121 -5.23 -2.89 -11.68
C LYS A 121 -6.53 -2.09 -11.81
N THR A 122 -6.80 -1.20 -10.87
CA THR A 122 -7.99 -0.33 -10.90
C THR A 122 -7.94 0.63 -12.09
N ILE A 123 -6.78 1.23 -12.36
CA ILE A 123 -6.58 2.11 -13.52
C ILE A 123 -6.76 1.34 -14.82
N ILE A 124 -6.20 0.14 -14.94
CA ILE A 124 -6.33 -0.72 -16.13
C ILE A 124 -7.80 -1.04 -16.39
N LYS A 125 -8.56 -1.41 -15.36
CA LYS A 125 -9.99 -1.72 -15.50
C LYS A 125 -10.82 -0.48 -15.87
N ILE A 126 -10.49 0.70 -15.33
CA ILE A 126 -11.13 1.95 -15.77
C ILE A 126 -10.84 2.22 -17.26
N LYS A 127 -9.62 1.93 -17.73
CA LYS A 127 -9.24 2.07 -19.14
C LYS A 127 -9.95 1.05 -20.04
N SER A 128 -10.15 -0.19 -19.61
CA SER A 128 -10.85 -1.19 -20.43
C SER A 128 -12.32 -0.81 -20.66
N ILE A 129 -12.98 -0.20 -19.67
CA ILE A 129 -14.34 0.34 -19.83
C ILE A 129 -14.38 1.43 -20.93
N ASN A 130 -13.34 2.25 -21.08
CA ASN A 130 -13.28 3.27 -22.14
C ASN A 130 -13.18 2.65 -23.55
N ILE A 131 -12.44 1.56 -23.71
CA ILE A 131 -12.20 0.92 -25.02
C ILE A 131 -13.50 0.29 -25.53
N GLU A 132 -14.22 -0.43 -24.66
CA GLU A 132 -15.51 -1.02 -25.05
C GLU A 132 -16.59 0.04 -25.33
N ASP A 133 -16.47 1.25 -24.80
CA ASP A 133 -17.38 2.36 -25.10
C ASP A 133 -17.10 2.99 -26.48
N SER A 134 -15.86 2.93 -26.99
CA SER A 134 -15.53 3.39 -28.34
C SER A 134 -15.97 2.41 -29.43
N ASP A 135 -15.93 1.11 -29.15
CA ASP A 135 -16.30 0.06 -30.11
C ASP A 135 -17.81 -0.04 -30.37
N LEU A 136 -18.64 0.53 -29.49
CA LEU A 136 -20.10 0.61 -29.68
C LEU A 136 -20.57 1.83 -30.49
N ILE A 137 -19.66 2.72 -30.89
CA ILE A 137 -19.96 3.95 -31.63
C ILE A 137 -19.60 3.80 -33.13
N ASN A 138 -18.81 2.79 -33.49
CA ASN A 138 -18.52 2.38 -34.87
C ASN A 138 -19.44 1.24 -35.31
#